data_AF-A0AAV8PHS9-F1
#
_entry.id   AF-A0AAV8PHS9-F1
#
_cell.length_a   1.000
_cell.length_b   1.000
_cell.length_c   1.000
_cell.angle_alpha   90.00
_cell.angle_beta   90.00
_cell.angle_gamma   90.00
#
_symmetry.space_group_name_H-M   'P 1'
#
loop_
_entity.id
_entity.type
_entity.pdbx_description
1 polymer ?
#
loop_
_entity_poly.entity_id
_entity_poly.type
_entity_poly.pdbx_seq_one_letter_code
_entity_poly.pdbx_strand_id
1 'polypeptide(L)'
;MRDRAKNRKPTQRGRYLSTEAIQAVQALKRAIGTVGGGHGGDSLERVLAAKVRRLIKGDMVAVLRELQSQGEGLLVLQVFDEVRREHWYKPKLSVYNDMIKVLASCGLPEKVEKLPWMAFG
;
A
#
# COMPACT_ATOMS: atom_id res chain seq x y z
N MET A 1 -12.80 -22.81 -17.61
CA MET A 1 -12.29 -21.45 -17.32
C MET A 1 -12.47 -21.19 -15.83
N ARG A 2 -11.39 -20.93 -15.07
CA ARG A 2 -11.42 -20.88 -13.60
C ARG A 2 -12.15 -19.63 -13.08
N ASP A 3 -13.10 -19.84 -12.16
CA ASP A 3 -13.87 -18.87 -11.39
C ASP A 3 -13.01 -17.96 -10.48
N ARG A 4 -12.09 -17.17 -11.04
CA ARG A 4 -11.20 -16.27 -10.27
C ARG A 4 -11.92 -14.99 -9.78
N ALA A 5 -13.16 -14.77 -10.22
CA ALA A 5 -13.92 -13.55 -9.91
C ALA A 5 -14.72 -13.62 -8.59
N LYS A 6 -14.93 -14.81 -8.01
CA LYS A 6 -15.89 -15.01 -6.92
C LYS A 6 -15.38 -14.67 -5.51
N ASN A 7 -14.09 -14.40 -5.33
CA ASN A 7 -13.47 -14.12 -4.02
C ASN A 7 -12.93 -12.70 -3.83
N ARG A 8 -13.18 -11.79 -4.77
CA ARG A 8 -12.90 -10.37 -4.50
C ARG A 8 -14.05 -9.84 -3.63
N LYS A 9 -13.78 -9.69 -2.34
CA LYS A 9 -14.59 -8.81 -1.48
C LYS A 9 -14.78 -7.50 -2.26
N PRO A 10 -16.00 -6.96 -2.37
CA PRO A 10 -16.19 -5.70 -3.05
C PRO A 10 -15.25 -4.68 -2.38
N THR A 11 -14.39 -4.03 -3.15
CA THR A 11 -13.71 -2.78 -2.72
C THR A 11 -14.81 -1.94 -2.11
N GLN A 12 -14.77 -1.72 -0.80
CA GLN A 12 -15.92 -1.23 -0.05
C GLN A 12 -16.44 0.03 -0.74
N ARG A 13 -17.60 -0.11 -1.40
CA ARG A 13 -18.24 0.96 -2.15
C ARG A 13 -18.59 2.05 -1.13
N GLY A 14 -17.78 3.11 -1.08
CA GLY A 14 -18.00 4.18 -0.12
C GLY A 14 -17.00 5.32 -0.23
N ARG A 15 -17.11 6.14 -1.29
CA ARG A 15 -16.75 7.59 -1.36
C ARG A 15 -15.35 8.06 -0.90
N TYR A 16 -14.40 7.20 -0.57
CA TYR A 16 -13.09 7.62 -0.02
C TYR A 16 -11.94 7.67 -1.04
N LEU A 17 -12.07 6.99 -2.18
CA LEU A 17 -11.02 6.93 -3.19
C LEU A 17 -11.42 7.75 -4.41
N SER A 18 -10.59 8.75 -4.76
CA SER A 18 -10.67 9.41 -6.06
C SER A 18 -10.36 8.43 -7.20
N THR A 19 -10.68 8.81 -8.43
CA THR A 19 -10.30 8.02 -9.61
C THR A 19 -8.79 7.81 -9.70
N GLU A 20 -7.98 8.83 -9.33
CA GLU A 20 -6.51 8.70 -9.31
C GLU A 20 -6.05 7.68 -8.26
N ALA A 21 -6.64 7.70 -7.06
CA ALA A 21 -6.34 6.74 -6.01
C ALA A 21 -6.69 5.31 -6.44
N ILE A 22 -7.85 5.11 -7.07
CA ILE A 22 -8.26 3.80 -7.62
C ILE A 22 -7.26 3.32 -8.67
N GLN A 23 -6.89 4.19 -9.62
CA GLN A 23 -5.94 3.85 -10.66
C GLN A 23 -4.55 3.51 -10.10
N ALA A 24 -4.10 4.22 -9.06
CA ALA A 24 -2.85 3.96 -8.38
C ALA A 24 -2.85 2.58 -7.70
N VAL A 25 -3.88 2.25 -6.90
CA VAL A 25 -4.03 0.93 -6.25
C VAL A 25 -3.98 -0.20 -7.29
N GLN A 26 -4.73 -0.04 -8.38
CA GLN A 26 -4.76 -1.06 -9.44
C GLN A 26 -3.42 -1.20 -10.16
N ALA A 27 -2.72 -0.10 -10.42
CA ALA A 27 -1.40 -0.12 -11.04
C ALA A 27 -0.36 -0.83 -10.16
N LEU A 28 -0.35 -0.53 -8.87
CA LEU A 28 0.53 -1.17 -7.88
C LEU A 28 0.31 -2.69 -7.83
N LYS A 29 -0.95 -3.12 -7.77
CA LYS A 29 -1.32 -4.55 -7.75
C LYS A 29 -0.93 -5.28 -9.04
N ARG A 30 -0.97 -4.61 -10.19
CA ARG A 30 -0.47 -5.19 -11.45
C ARG A 30 1.04 -5.32 -11.45
N ALA A 31 1.75 -4.30 -11.00
CA ALA A 31 3.21 -4.34 -10.93
C ALA A 31 3.71 -5.44 -9.99
N ILE A 32 3.12 -5.61 -8.80
CA ILE A 32 3.55 -6.68 -7.88
C ILE A 32 3.21 -8.08 -8.41
N GLY A 33 2.11 -8.23 -9.16
CA GLY A 33 1.76 -9.49 -9.81
C GLY A 33 2.79 -9.97 -10.84
N THR A 34 3.65 -9.06 -11.35
CA THR A 34 4.76 -9.39 -12.27
C THR A 34 6.06 -9.81 -11.57
N VAL A 35 6.14 -9.71 -10.22
CA VAL A 35 7.33 -10.08 -9.43
C VAL A 35 7.65 -11.58 -9.49
N GLY A 36 6.70 -12.43 -9.91
CA GLY A 36 6.95 -13.85 -10.19
C GLY A 36 7.86 -14.12 -11.41
N GLY A 37 8.21 -13.11 -12.21
CA GLY A 37 9.11 -13.24 -13.36
C GLY A 37 10.13 -12.11 -13.42
N GLY A 38 11.25 -12.25 -12.71
CA GLY A 38 12.56 -11.59 -12.95
C GLY A 38 12.69 -10.06 -12.87
N HIS A 39 11.66 -9.28 -13.21
CA HIS A 39 11.74 -7.83 -13.45
C HIS A 39 10.75 -6.99 -12.62
N GLY A 40 10.10 -7.59 -11.61
CA GLY A 40 8.99 -6.95 -10.91
C GLY A 40 9.37 -5.79 -9.97
N GLY A 41 10.62 -5.71 -9.52
CA GLY A 41 11.11 -4.62 -8.66
C GLY A 41 11.13 -3.27 -9.38
N ASP A 42 11.77 -3.21 -10.55
CA ASP A 42 11.86 -1.98 -11.37
C ASP A 42 10.49 -1.51 -11.87
N SER A 43 9.59 -2.46 -12.17
CA SER A 43 8.22 -2.14 -12.56
C SER A 43 7.45 -1.46 -11.43
N LEU A 44 7.63 -1.92 -10.19
CA LEU A 44 6.95 -1.36 -9.03
C LEU A 44 7.46 0.05 -8.69
N GLU A 45 8.77 0.26 -8.69
CA GLU A 45 9.36 1.59 -8.42
C GLU A 45 8.90 2.62 -9.46
N ARG A 46 8.84 2.23 -10.75
CA ARG A 46 8.30 3.09 -11.80
C ARG A 46 6.85 3.47 -11.54
N VAL A 47 6.02 2.55 -11.04
CA VAL A 47 4.62 2.85 -10.68
C VAL A 47 4.54 3.74 -9.45
N LEU A 48 5.35 3.50 -8.41
CA LEU A 48 5.40 4.36 -7.22
C LEU A 48 5.74 5.80 -7.61
N ALA A 49 6.81 5.99 -8.40
CA ALA A 49 7.22 7.30 -8.88
C ALA A 49 6.15 7.98 -9.76
N ALA A 50 5.56 7.25 -10.71
CA ALA A 50 4.64 7.83 -11.68
C ALA A 50 3.20 8.01 -11.18
N LYS A 51 2.78 7.25 -10.16
CA LYS A 51 1.37 7.18 -9.72
C LYS A 51 1.14 7.47 -8.26
N VAL A 52 2.12 7.28 -7.37
CA VAL A 52 1.94 7.48 -5.91
C VAL A 52 2.54 8.81 -5.46
N ARG A 53 3.78 9.13 -5.86
CA ARG A 53 4.47 10.39 -5.49
C ARG A 53 3.78 11.66 -6.00
N ARG A 54 2.94 11.54 -7.02
CA ARG A 54 2.17 12.66 -7.58
C ARG A 54 0.80 12.86 -6.92
N LEU A 55 0.38 11.95 -6.05
CA LEU A 55 -0.94 12.03 -5.43
C LEU A 55 -0.97 13.15 -4.41
N ILE A 56 -2.08 13.86 -4.36
CA ILE A 56 -2.36 14.75 -3.24
C ILE A 56 -2.45 13.95 -1.94
N LYS A 57 -2.18 14.60 -0.80
CA LYS A 57 -2.23 13.99 0.54
C LYS A 57 -3.45 13.10 0.78
N GLY A 58 -4.65 13.60 0.44
CA GLY A 58 -5.90 12.86 0.66
C GLY A 58 -5.91 11.52 -0.09
N ASP A 59 -5.53 11.55 -1.36
CA ASP A 59 -5.49 10.37 -2.21
C ASP A 59 -4.38 9.40 -1.78
N MET A 60 -3.21 9.90 -1.41
CA MET A 60 -2.10 9.06 -0.95
C MET A 60 -2.47 8.31 0.34
N VAL A 61 -3.12 8.99 1.29
CA VAL A 61 -3.64 8.36 2.51
C VAL A 61 -4.75 7.37 2.19
N ALA A 62 -5.63 7.67 1.24
CA ALA A 62 -6.69 6.77 0.82
C ALA A 62 -6.13 5.49 0.17
N VAL A 63 -5.10 5.61 -0.67
CA VAL A 63 -4.38 4.46 -1.25
C VAL A 63 -3.79 3.58 -0.16
N LEU A 64 -3.11 4.17 0.84
CA LEU A 64 -2.54 3.40 1.95
C LEU A 64 -3.62 2.63 2.71
N ARG A 65 -4.73 3.28 3.06
CA ARG A 65 -5.85 2.65 3.78
C ARG A 65 -6.52 1.55 2.98
N GLU A 66 -6.65 1.72 1.67
CA GLU A 66 -7.24 0.71 0.80
C GLU A 66 -6.33 -0.52 0.68
N LEU A 67 -5.01 -0.34 0.58
CA LEU A 67 -4.09 -1.47 0.57
C LEU A 67 -4.06 -2.21 1.92
N GLN A 68 -4.18 -1.46 3.03
CA GLN A 68 -4.33 -2.03 4.36
C GLN A 68 -5.62 -2.85 4.49
N SER A 69 -6.76 -2.33 4.02
CA SER A 69 -8.05 -3.03 4.09
C SER A 69 -8.10 -4.29 3.23
N GLN A 70 -7.35 -4.31 2.11
CA GLN A 70 -7.20 -5.46 1.24
C GLN A 70 -6.17 -6.49 1.73
N GLY A 71 -5.38 -6.18 2.77
CA GLY A 71 -4.32 -7.06 3.26
C GLY A 71 -3.14 -7.20 2.29
N GLU A 72 -2.79 -6.14 1.56
CA GLU A 72 -1.69 -6.15 0.59
C GLU A 72 -0.35 -5.77 1.25
N GLY A 73 0.12 -6.58 2.21
CA GLY A 73 1.21 -6.21 3.14
C GLY A 73 2.51 -5.68 2.50
N LEU A 74 2.94 -6.26 1.37
CA LEU A 74 4.13 -5.78 0.66
C LEU A 74 3.93 -4.39 0.04
N LEU A 75 2.77 -4.16 -0.60
CA LEU A 75 2.45 -2.86 -1.19
C LEU A 75 2.23 -1.79 -0.12
N VAL A 76 1.62 -2.18 1.01
CA VAL A 76 1.41 -1.31 2.16
C VAL A 76 2.74 -0.76 2.68
N LEU A 77 3.78 -1.57 2.78
CA LEU A 77 5.13 -1.11 3.17
C LEU A 77 5.69 -0.09 2.19
N GLN A 78 5.63 -0.38 0.89
CA GLN A 78 6.18 0.50 -0.15
C GLN A 78 5.46 1.85 -0.17
N VAL A 79 4.13 1.85 -0.14
CA VAL A 79 3.35 3.10 -0.11
C VAL A 79 3.55 3.84 1.22
N PHE A 80 3.70 3.13 2.34
CA PHE A 80 4.00 3.76 3.62
C PHE A 80 5.35 4.48 3.60
N ASP A 81 6.37 3.92 2.97
CA ASP A 81 7.67 4.57 2.80
C ASP A 81 7.57 5.87 2.00
N GLU A 82 6.75 5.89 0.95
CA GLU A 82 6.45 7.11 0.20
C GLU A 82 5.71 8.13 1.07
N VAL A 83 4.69 7.71 1.83
CA VAL A 83 3.95 8.60 2.75
C VAL A 83 4.88 9.21 3.79
N ARG A 84 5.87 8.48 4.29
CA ARG A 84 6.84 8.99 5.28
C ARG A 84 7.79 10.04 4.72
N ARG A 85 8.04 10.04 3.41
CA ARG A 85 8.91 11.03 2.74
C ARG A 85 8.23 12.37 2.53
N GLU A 86 6.91 12.42 2.65
CA GLU A 86 6.13 13.63 2.45
C GLU A 86 6.28 14.63 3.60
N HIS A 87 6.42 15.91 3.26
CA HIS A 87 6.62 17.00 4.23
C HIS A 87 5.45 17.17 5.22
N TRP A 88 4.25 16.73 4.85
CA TRP A 88 3.05 16.83 5.68
C TRP A 88 2.88 15.62 6.62
N TYR A 89 3.73 14.61 6.51
CA TYR A 89 3.65 13.41 7.34
C TYR A 89 4.06 13.72 8.77
N LYS A 90 3.26 13.23 9.72
CA LYS A 90 3.57 13.22 11.15
C LYS A 90 3.33 11.79 11.65
N PRO A 91 4.33 11.14 12.27
CA PRO A 91 4.15 9.82 12.85
C PRO A 91 2.94 9.79 13.80
N LYS A 92 2.06 8.80 13.62
CA LYS A 92 0.89 8.57 14.49
C LYS A 92 0.83 7.11 14.87
N LEU A 93 0.67 6.82 16.15
CA LEU A 93 0.60 5.46 16.67
C LEU A 93 -0.48 4.61 15.99
N SER A 94 -1.62 5.20 15.66
CA SER A 94 -2.70 4.51 14.94
C SER A 94 -2.24 3.96 13.58
N VAL A 95 -1.47 4.74 12.81
CA VAL A 95 -0.97 4.30 11.50
C VAL A 95 -0.01 3.13 11.66
N TYR A 96 0.91 3.20 12.62
CA TYR A 96 1.84 2.09 12.90
C TYR A 96 1.13 0.83 13.40
N ASN A 97 0.11 0.97 14.25
CA ASN A 97 -0.70 -0.16 14.68
C ASN A 97 -1.40 -0.85 13.49
N ASP A 98 -1.97 -0.06 12.58
CA ASP A 98 -2.58 -0.59 11.35
C ASP A 98 -1.53 -1.29 10.46
N MET A 99 -0.31 -0.75 10.35
CA MET A 99 0.80 -1.40 9.64
C MET A 99 1.16 -2.76 10.26
N ILE A 100 1.33 -2.82 11.59
CA ILE A 100 1.67 -4.05 12.30
C ILE A 100 0.57 -5.11 12.11
N LYS A 101 -0.70 -4.72 12.29
CA LYS A 101 -1.84 -5.62 12.10
C LYS A 101 -1.89 -6.21 10.69
N VAL A 102 -1.71 -5.37 9.67
CA VAL A 102 -1.72 -5.82 8.28
C VAL A 102 -0.56 -6.77 8.02
N LEU A 103 0.66 -6.42 8.41
CA LEU A 103 1.84 -7.27 8.20
C LEU A 103 1.73 -8.62 8.89
N ALA A 104 1.25 -8.63 10.15
CA ALA A 104 1.00 -9.86 10.87
C ALA A 104 -0.07 -10.72 10.16
N SER A 105 -1.17 -10.10 9.68
CA SER A 105 -2.22 -10.81 8.95
C SER A 105 -1.77 -11.36 7.59
N CYS A 106 -0.74 -10.77 6.99
CA CYS A 106 -0.13 -11.23 5.74
C CYS A 106 0.95 -12.29 5.95
N GLY A 107 1.24 -12.70 7.19
CA GLY A 107 2.33 -13.63 7.49
C GLY A 107 3.72 -13.03 7.24
N LEU A 108 3.85 -11.70 7.37
CA LEU A 108 5.11 -10.95 7.20
C LEU A 108 5.56 -10.26 8.50
N PRO A 109 5.56 -10.94 9.67
CA PRO A 109 5.95 -10.32 10.93
C PRO A 109 7.40 -9.84 10.94
N GLU A 110 8.30 -10.49 10.21
CA GLU A 110 9.70 -10.11 10.08
C GLU A 110 9.88 -8.73 9.41
N LYS A 111 8.88 -8.28 8.65
CA LYS A 111 8.90 -6.93 8.06
C LYS A 111 8.47 -5.85 9.03
N VAL A 112 7.91 -6.21 10.19
CA VAL A 112 7.60 -5.25 11.26
C VAL A 112 8.88 -4.58 11.75
N GLU A 113 9.99 -5.31 11.84
CA GLU A 113 11.30 -4.76 12.22
C GLU A 113 11.83 -3.69 11.25
N LYS A 114 11.37 -3.74 9.98
CA LYS A 114 11.73 -2.76 8.95
C LYS A 114 10.91 -1.48 9.05
N LEU A 115 9.83 -1.48 9.84
CA LEU A 115 9.19 -0.23 10.19
C LEU A 115 10.22 0.58 10.97
N PRO A 116 10.49 1.84 10.60
CA PRO A 116 11.37 2.67 11.40
C PRO A 116 10.68 2.83 12.74
N TRP A 117 11.24 2.17 13.74
CA TRP A 117 10.83 2.29 15.12
C TRP A 117 10.73 3.78 15.42
N MET A 118 9.67 4.16 16.12
CA MET A 118 9.56 5.50 16.62
C MET A 118 10.83 5.77 17.42
N ALA A 119 11.70 6.65 16.91
CA ALA A 119 12.68 7.30 17.73
C ALA A 119 11.90 8.16 18.74
N PHE A 120 11.35 7.50 19.76
CA PHE A 120 11.03 8.11 21.02
C PHE A 120 12.36 8.24 21.75
N GLY A 121 13.11 9.27 21.38
CA GLY A 121 14.36 9.68 22.01
C GLY A 121 14.48 11.19 21.83
#